data_AF-A0ABD4ZXK3-F1
#
_entry.id   AF-A0ABD4ZXK3-F1
#
_cell.length_a   1.000
_cell.length_b   1.000
_cell.length_c   1.000
_cell.angle_alpha   90.00
_cell.angle_beta   90.00
_cell.angle_gamma   90.00
#
_symmetry.space_group_name_H-M   'P 1'
#
loop_
_entity.id
_entity.type
_entity.pdbx_description
1 polymer ?
#
loop_
_entity_poly.entity_id
_entity_poly.type
_entity_poly.pdbx_seq_one_letter_code
_entity_poly.pdbx_strand_id
1 'polypeptide(L)'
;MITEIMKSKVNLEIKKMITSIRLNDEVLISEFSSVSEGAILLIEFEVPEEISILRKLEFYDEETLLSECKVYVPINGNTLFKYRIEVK
;
A
#
# COMPACT_ATOMS: atom_id res chain seq x y z
N MET A 1 -18.55 -14.29 13.56
CA MET A 1 -17.42 -15.21 13.28
C MET A 1 -17.41 -15.81 11.86
N ILE A 2 -18.29 -15.40 10.93
CA ILE A 2 -18.08 -15.59 9.47
C ILE A 2 -17.41 -14.35 8.87
N THR A 3 -17.77 -13.17 9.38
CA THR A 3 -17.28 -11.87 8.93
C THR A 3 -15.77 -11.73 9.02
N GLU A 4 -15.14 -12.14 10.13
CA GLU A 4 -13.67 -12.09 10.28
C GLU A 4 -12.93 -12.97 9.27
N ILE A 5 -13.44 -14.17 9.01
CA ILE A 5 -12.88 -15.07 7.99
C ILE A 5 -13.01 -14.44 6.60
N MET A 6 -14.14 -13.81 6.31
CA MET A 6 -14.34 -13.10 5.04
C MET A 6 -13.40 -11.90 4.90
N LYS A 7 -13.25 -11.08 5.94
CA LYS A 7 -12.32 -9.93 5.95
C LYS A 7 -10.88 -10.38 5.71
N SER A 8 -10.45 -11.47 6.35
CA SER A 8 -9.13 -12.04 6.15
C SER A 8 -8.92 -12.55 4.72
N LYS A 9 -9.92 -13.21 4.13
CA LYS A 9 -9.86 -13.63 2.72
C LYS A 9 -9.78 -12.43 1.78
N VAL A 10 -10.56 -11.38 2.01
CA VAL A 10 -10.51 -10.15 1.21
C VAL A 10 -9.12 -9.53 1.25
N ASN A 11 -8.52 -9.41 2.44
CA ASN A 11 -7.15 -8.91 2.57
C ASN A 11 -6.11 -9.78 1.85
N LEU A 12 -6.28 -11.11 1.88
CA LEU A 12 -5.39 -12.02 1.18
C LEU A 12 -5.48 -11.84 -0.33
N GLU A 13 -6.68 -11.63 -0.87
CA GLU A 13 -6.87 -11.39 -2.30
C GLU A 13 -6.35 -10.01 -2.71
N ILE A 14 -6.61 -8.95 -1.93
CA ILE A 14 -6.01 -7.62 -2.16
C ILE A 14 -4.49 -7.72 -2.16
N LYS A 15 -3.90 -8.44 -1.20
CA LYS A 15 -2.45 -8.67 -1.14
C LYS A 15 -1.90 -9.30 -2.41
N LYS A 16 -2.62 -10.23 -3.03
CA LYS A 16 -2.20 -10.89 -4.28
C LYS A 16 -2.37 -10.01 -5.50
N MET A 17 -3.38 -9.12 -5.49
CA MET A 17 -3.67 -8.21 -6.60
C MET A 17 -2.69 -7.04 -6.66
N ILE A 18 -2.15 -6.57 -5.53
CA ILE A 18 -1.20 -5.46 -5.56
C ILE A 18 0.10 -5.95 -6.19
N THR A 19 0.39 -5.47 -7.40
CA THR A 19 1.64 -5.75 -8.12
C THR A 19 2.61 -4.57 -8.08
N SER A 20 2.10 -3.34 -7.91
CA SER A 20 2.92 -2.14 -7.81
C SER A 20 2.26 -1.02 -7.01
N ILE A 21 3.10 -0.11 -6.51
CA ILE A 21 2.68 1.10 -5.80
C ILE A 21 3.22 2.30 -6.59
N ARG A 22 2.39 3.32 -6.82
CA ARG A 22 2.82 4.58 -7.42
C ARG A 22 2.74 5.71 -6.40
N LEU A 23 3.82 6.49 -6.33
CA LEU A 23 3.97 7.63 -5.44
C LEU A 23 3.89 8.92 -6.26
N ASN A 24 3.06 9.87 -5.81
CA ASN A 24 2.92 11.19 -6.44
C ASN A 24 2.68 11.16 -7.97
N ASP A 25 1.90 10.18 -8.46
CA ASP A 25 1.59 10.00 -9.88
C ASP A 25 2.80 9.69 -10.80
N GLU A 26 4.01 9.53 -10.26
CA GLU A 26 5.26 9.45 -11.05
C GLU A 26 6.13 8.25 -10.70
N VAL A 27 6.40 8.01 -9.41
CA VAL A 27 7.43 7.05 -8.99
C VAL A 27 6.81 5.68 -8.77
N LEU A 28 7.26 4.68 -9.52
CA LEU A 28 6.80 3.30 -9.40
C LEU A 28 7.68 2.51 -8.43
N ILE A 29 7.05 1.86 -7.45
CA ILE A 29 7.68 0.95 -6.49
C ILE A 29 7.17 -0.47 -6.76
N SER A 30 8.08 -1.33 -7.23
CA SER A 30 7.83 -2.76 -7.45
C SER A 30 8.30 -3.63 -6.28
N GLU A 31 9.19 -3.11 -5.44
CA GLU A 31 9.72 -3.82 -4.27
C GLU A 31 9.02 -3.33 -2.99
N PHE A 32 8.17 -4.17 -2.44
CA PHE A 32 7.46 -3.90 -1.19
C PHE A 32 7.19 -5.21 -0.45
N SER A 33 7.07 -5.11 0.87
CA SER A 33 6.64 -6.19 1.75
C SER A 33 5.15 -6.05 2.06
N SER A 34 4.45 -7.17 2.21
CA SER A 34 3.06 -7.15 2.66
C SER A 34 2.73 -8.33 3.58
N VAL A 35 1.98 -8.06 4.64
CA VAL A 35 1.56 -9.04 5.65
C VAL A 35 0.07 -8.87 5.94
N SER A 36 -0.66 -9.99 5.95
CA SER A 36 -2.07 -10.02 6.34
C SER A 36 -2.20 -10.57 7.76
N GLU A 37 -2.80 -9.80 8.66
CA GLU A 37 -3.05 -10.17 10.05
C GLU A 37 -4.55 -10.03 10.34
N GLY A 38 -5.30 -11.13 10.17
CA GLY A 38 -6.76 -11.12 10.31
C GLY A 38 -7.42 -10.14 9.35
N ALA A 39 -8.18 -9.16 9.88
CA ALA A 39 -8.86 -8.11 9.13
C ALA A 39 -7.95 -6.95 8.70
N ILE A 40 -6.63 -7.05 8.91
CA ILE A 40 -5.65 -6.02 8.57
C ILE A 40 -4.72 -6.52 7.46
N LEU A 41 -4.43 -5.66 6.48
CA LEU A 41 -3.34 -5.80 5.53
C LEU A 41 -2.33 -4.66 5.76
N LEU A 42 -1.08 -5.03 5.98
CA LEU A 42 0.05 -4.11 6.13
C LEU A 42 0.90 -4.17 4.88
N ILE A 43 1.27 -3.01 4.36
CA ILE A 43 2.14 -2.86 3.19
C ILE A 43 3.29 -1.94 3.59
N GLU A 44 4.52 -2.36 3.33
CA GLU A 44 5.74 -1.66 3.69
C GLU A 44 6.63 -1.50 2.47
N PHE A 45 7.14 -0.30 2.24
CA PHE A 45 8.05 0.01 1.13
C PHE A 45 8.94 1.19 1.46
N GLU A 46 10.10 1.25 0.83
CA GLU A 46 11.02 2.38 0.94
C GLU A 46 10.54 3.53 0.05
N VAL A 47 10.60 4.75 0.60
CA VAL A 47 10.33 5.97 -0.16
C VAL A 47 11.66 6.46 -0.72
N PRO A 48 11.78 6.60 -2.06
CA PRO A 48 13.01 7.09 -2.68
C PRO A 48 13.38 8.49 -2.19
N GLU A 49 14.69 8.74 -2.03
CA GLU A 49 15.22 9.99 -1.45
C GLU A 49 14.87 11.24 -2.27
N GLU A 50 14.58 11.09 -3.57
CA GLU A 50 14.12 12.17 -4.45
C GLU A 50 12.72 12.71 -4.08
N ILE A 51 11.90 11.91 -3.38
CA ILE A 51 10.58 12.35 -2.92
C ILE A 51 10.76 13.12 -1.62
N SER A 52 10.72 14.46 -1.71
CA SER A 52 10.75 15.33 -0.51
C SER A 52 9.42 15.38 0.25
N ILE A 53 8.30 15.19 -0.44
CA ILE A 53 6.95 15.19 0.14
C ILE A 53 6.11 14.13 -0.57
N LEU A 54 5.66 13.13 0.17
CA LEU A 54 4.68 12.16 -0.31
C LEU A 54 3.27 12.75 -0.16
N ARG A 55 2.57 12.90 -1.28
CA ARG A 55 1.22 13.48 -1.38
C ARG A 55 0.16 12.50 -1.85
N LYS A 56 0.56 11.47 -2.59
CA LYS A 56 -0.35 10.48 -3.15
C LYS A 56 0.26 9.09 -3.13
N LEU A 57 -0.57 8.12 -2.79
CA LEU A 57 -0.30 6.70 -2.88
C LEU A 57 -1.35 6.05 -3.77
N GLU A 58 -0.91 5.24 -4.70
CA GLU A 58 -1.77 4.48 -5.59
C GLU A 58 -1.30 3.03 -5.60
N PHE A 59 -2.25 2.10 -5.53
CA PHE A 59 -1.99 0.65 -5.56
C PHE A 59 -2.58 0.09 -6.83
N TYR A 60 -1.78 -0.67 -7.57
CA TYR A 60 -2.14 -1.20 -8.89
C TYR A 60 -2.10 -2.73 -8.92
N ASP A 61 -3.02 -3.30 -9.70
CA ASP A 61 -2.96 -4.66 -10.25
C ASP A 61 -2.64 -4.56 -11.74
N GLU A 62 -1.37 -4.79 -12.06
CA GLU A 62 -0.79 -4.51 -13.37
C GLU A 62 -1.04 -3.04 -13.79
N GLU A 63 -1.97 -2.81 -14.72
CA GLU A 63 -2.36 -1.47 -15.19
C GLU A 63 -3.64 -0.93 -14.52
N THR A 64 -4.32 -1.75 -13.71
CA THR A 64 -5.60 -1.41 -13.07
C THR A 64 -5.38 -0.76 -11.71
N LEU A 65 -5.89 0.46 -11.52
CA LEU A 65 -5.87 1.13 -10.22
C LEU A 65 -6.84 0.44 -9.26
N LEU A 66 -6.32 -0.16 -8.18
CA LEU A 66 -7.11 -0.79 -7.13
C LEU A 66 -7.58 0.21 -6.08
N SER A 67 -6.70 1.11 -5.66
CA SER A 67 -6.97 2.09 -4.62
C SER A 67 -6.03 3.28 -4.74
N GLU A 68 -6.53 4.47 -4.41
CA GLU A 68 -5.72 5.66 -4.22
C GLU A 68 -5.95 6.29 -2.84
N CYS A 69 -4.94 6.98 -2.33
CA CYS A 69 -4.99 7.71 -1.07
C CYS A 69 -4.20 9.01 -1.19
N LYS A 70 -4.82 10.12 -0.78
CA LYS A 70 -4.13 11.40 -0.60
C LYS A 70 -3.54 11.46 0.81
N VAL A 71 -2.26 11.74 0.89
CA VAL A 71 -1.52 11.86 2.14
C VAL A 71 -0.72 13.17 2.13
N TYR A 72 -0.12 13.53 3.25
CA TYR A 72 0.90 14.58 3.27
C TYR A 72 1.95 14.19 4.28
N VAL A 73 3.09 13.71 3.78
CA VAL A 73 4.18 13.22 4.62
C VAL A 73 5.48 13.83 4.09
N PRO A 74 6.08 14.78 4.83
CA PRO A 74 7.44 15.24 4.56
C PRO A 74 8.42 14.09 4.76
N ILE A 75 9.31 13.88 3.80
CA ILE A 75 10.29 12.81 3.79
C ILE A 75 11.67 13.44 3.97
N ASN A 76 12.44 12.94 4.94
CA ASN A 76 13.77 13.42 5.24
C ASN A 76 14.74 12.24 5.26
N GLY A 77 15.46 12.03 4.16
CA GLY A 77 16.36 10.90 3.98
C GLY A 77 15.62 9.56 3.83
N ASN A 78 16.34 8.47 4.08
CA ASN A 78 15.83 7.11 3.94
C ASN A 78 14.64 6.85 4.86
N THR A 79 13.46 6.69 4.25
CA THR A 79 12.20 6.54 4.96
C THR A 79 11.51 5.24 4.54
N LEU A 80 11.24 4.37 5.52
CA LEU A 80 10.37 3.22 5.33
C LEU A 80 8.92 3.64 5.63
N PHE A 81 8.05 3.50 4.64
CA PHE A 81 6.64 3.83 4.77
C PHE A 81 5.80 2.58 5.02
N LYS A 82 4.86 2.67 5.97
CA LYS A 82 3.93 1.59 6.31
C LYS A 82 2.49 2.05 6.13
N TYR A 83 1.75 1.37 5.25
CA TYR A 83 0.34 1.60 5.01
C TYR A 83 -0.51 0.46 5.59
N ARG A 84 -1.58 0.81 6.31
CA ARG A 84 -2.50 -0.14 6.94
C ARG A 84 -3.87 -0.06 6.30
N ILE A 85 -4.31 -1.17 5.73
CA ILE A 85 -5.65 -1.37 5.18
C ILE A 85 -6.47 -2.19 6.18
N GLU A 86 -7.70 -1.77 6.44
CA GLU A 86 -8.64 -2.49 7.32
C GLU A 86 -9.99 -2.64 6.62
N VAL A 87 -10.48 -3.89 6.56
CA VAL A 87 -11.81 -4.20 6.02
C VAL A 87 -12.83 -4.09 7.16
N LYS A 88 -13.72 -3.10 7.08
CA LYS A 88 -14.75 -2.84 8.10
C LYS A 88 -15.98 -3.72 7.91
#